data_AF-A0A524A3J6-F1
#
_entry.id   AF-A0A524A3J6-F1
#
_cell.length_a   1.000
_cell.length_b   1.000
_cell.length_c   1.000
_cell.angle_alpha   90.00
_cell.angle_beta   90.00
_cell.angle_gamma   90.00
#
_symmetry.space_group_name_H-M   'P 1'
#
loop_
_entity.id
_entity.type
_entity.pdbx_description
1 polymer ?
#
loop_
_entity_poly.entity_id
_entity_poly.type
_entity_poly.pdbx_seq_one_letter_code
_entity_poly.pdbx_strand_id
1 'polypeptide(L)'
;MVRPWVKVSLCQYQELKRLTEKRGKPLSEIIREAVAKFTTKKDYPVSAAASHLPKGTRDKYKSVSAYFPRSDWNLLEKISKNTGKCKTELIRQAVDEYLGKSS
;
A
#
# COMPACT_ATOMS: atom_id res chain seq x y z
N MET A 1 -9.20 -14.18 5.26
CA MET A 1 -8.65 -13.04 4.48
C MET A 1 -9.45 -11.80 4.79
N VAL A 2 -8.87 -10.61 4.65
CA VAL A 2 -9.58 -9.32 4.75
C VAL A 2 -9.60 -8.64 3.39
N ARG A 3 -10.69 -7.93 3.08
CA ARG A 3 -10.90 -7.23 1.81
C ARG A 3 -11.14 -5.73 2.03
N PRO A 4 -10.10 -4.96 2.40
CA PRO A 4 -10.24 -3.51 2.59
C PRO A 4 -10.33 -2.77 1.25
N TRP A 5 -10.99 -1.61 1.30
CA TRP A 5 -10.87 -0.58 0.26
C TRP A 5 -9.60 0.22 0.48
N VAL A 6 -8.68 0.14 -0.47
CA VAL A 6 -7.39 0.82 -0.41
C VAL A 6 -7.41 2.00 -1.37
N LYS A 7 -6.95 3.18 -0.92
CA LYS A 7 -6.79 4.34 -1.78
C LYS A 7 -5.32 4.44 -2.23
N VAL A 8 -5.03 4.14 -3.49
CA VAL A 8 -3.70 4.35 -4.11
C VAL A 8 -3.70 5.67 -4.89
N SER A 9 -2.53 6.26 -5.15
CA SER A 9 -2.46 7.44 -6.02
C SER A 9 -2.81 7.10 -7.47
N LEU A 10 -3.21 8.08 -8.28
CA LEU A 10 -3.54 7.87 -9.69
C LEU A 10 -2.32 7.37 -10.48
N CYS A 11 -1.13 7.92 -10.20
CA CYS A 11 0.13 7.47 -10.82
C CYS A 11 0.45 6.02 -10.45
N GLN A 12 0.34 5.66 -9.17
CA GLN A 12 0.49 4.27 -8.72
C GLN A 12 -0.51 3.34 -9.42
N TYR A 13 -1.76 3.76 -9.52
CA TYR A 13 -2.80 2.98 -10.18
C TYR A 13 -2.48 2.73 -11.66
N GLN A 14 -2.01 3.75 -12.39
CA GLN A 14 -1.64 3.59 -13.80
C GLN A 14 -0.47 2.62 -13.98
N GLU A 15 0.54 2.67 -13.13
CA GLU A 15 1.67 1.74 -13.19
C GLU A 15 1.31 0.33 -12.78
N LEU A 16 0.52 0.17 -11.71
CA LEU A 16 -0.03 -1.12 -11.32
C LEU A 16 -0.88 -1.73 -12.45
N LYS A 17 -1.64 -0.89 -13.17
CA LYS A 17 -2.42 -1.35 -14.33
C LYS A 17 -1.51 -1.83 -15.47
N ARG A 18 -0.46 -1.08 -15.81
CA ARG A 18 0.55 -1.53 -16.80
C ARG A 18 1.23 -2.83 -16.39
N LEU A 19 1.53 -3.01 -15.10
CA LEU A 19 2.11 -4.25 -14.57
C LEU A 19 1.12 -5.42 -14.60
N THR A 20 -0.16 -5.15 -14.31
CA THR A 20 -1.26 -6.13 -14.43
C THR A 20 -1.32 -6.64 -15.87
N GLU A 21 -1.32 -5.73 -16.85
CA GLU A 21 -1.34 -6.06 -18.28
C GLU A 21 -0.09 -6.86 -18.71
N LYS A 22 1.10 -6.49 -18.21
CA LYS A 22 2.35 -7.21 -18.53
C LYS A 22 2.46 -8.60 -17.90
N ARG A 23 1.98 -8.77 -16.66
CA ARG A 23 2.16 -10.01 -15.89
C ARG A 23 0.95 -10.94 -15.91
N GLY A 24 -0.19 -10.50 -16.45
CA GLY A 24 -1.45 -11.24 -16.43
C GLY A 24 -2.02 -11.47 -15.02
N LYS A 25 -1.58 -10.71 -14.02
CA LYS A 25 -2.01 -10.84 -12.62
C LYS A 25 -3.02 -9.76 -12.24
N PRO A 26 -4.05 -10.06 -11.44
CA PRO A 26 -4.99 -9.04 -11.01
C PRO A 26 -4.31 -7.99 -10.11
N LEU A 27 -4.77 -6.74 -10.20
CA LEU A 27 -4.24 -5.62 -9.43
C LEU A 27 -4.23 -5.89 -7.92
N SER A 28 -5.24 -6.61 -7.41
CA SER A 28 -5.33 -6.99 -6.00
C SER A 28 -4.20 -7.94 -5.57
N GLU A 29 -3.73 -8.82 -6.47
CA GLU A 29 -2.62 -9.73 -6.20
C GLU A 29 -1.29 -9.00 -6.21
N ILE A 30 -1.10 -8.05 -7.13
CA ILE A 30 0.11 -7.21 -7.16
C ILE A 30 0.22 -6.36 -5.88
N ILE A 31 -0.88 -5.75 -5.46
CA ILE A 31 -0.91 -4.99 -4.19
C ILE A 31 -0.66 -5.91 -2.99
N ARG A 32 -1.20 -7.13 -3.00
CA ARG A 32 -0.93 -8.13 -1.96
C ARG A 32 0.55 -8.49 -1.91
N GLU A 33 1.18 -8.76 -3.06
CA GLU A 33 2.62 -9.03 -3.12
C GLU A 33 3.46 -7.86 -2.61
N ALA A 34 3.09 -6.63 -2.97
CA ALA A 34 3.75 -5.42 -2.50
C ALA A 34 3.69 -5.32 -0.97
N VAL A 35 2.51 -5.51 -0.38
CA VAL A 35 2.33 -5.49 1.08
C VAL A 35 3.05 -6.67 1.75
N ALA A 36 2.99 -7.88 1.18
CA ALA A 36 3.69 -9.03 1.74
C ALA A 36 5.21 -8.79 1.81
N LYS A 37 5.80 -8.28 0.72
CA LYS A 37 7.22 -7.89 0.67
C LYS A 37 7.55 -6.74 1.60
N PHE A 38 6.65 -5.76 1.70
CA PHE A 38 6.80 -4.67 2.64
C PHE A 38 6.85 -5.24 4.05
N THR A 39 5.80 -5.94 4.50
CA THR A 39 5.63 -6.53 5.85
C THR A 39 6.75 -7.48 6.29
N THR A 40 7.48 -8.09 5.36
CA THR A 40 8.62 -8.98 5.65
C THR A 40 9.94 -8.24 5.91
N LYS A 41 10.05 -6.94 5.62
CA LYS A 41 11.23 -6.15 6.02
C LYS A 41 11.28 -6.04 7.54
N LYS A 42 12.44 -6.34 8.13
CA LYS A 42 12.66 -6.38 9.59
C LYS A 42 12.83 -5.01 10.25
N ASP A 43 13.12 -3.97 9.47
CA ASP A 43 13.37 -2.61 9.96
C ASP A 43 12.32 -1.64 9.42
N TYR A 44 11.27 -1.40 10.22
CA TYR A 44 10.46 -0.19 10.04
C TYR A 44 10.99 0.87 10.99
N PRO A 45 11.71 1.89 10.50
CA PRO A 45 12.10 2.99 11.36
C PRO A 45 10.83 3.63 11.95
N VAL A 46 10.79 3.72 13.28
CA VAL A 46 9.78 4.45 14.05
C VAL A 46 9.98 5.93 13.73
N SER A 47 9.40 6.39 12.62
CA SER A 47 9.35 7.80 12.29
C SER A 47 7.92 8.27 12.48
N ALA A 48 7.71 8.99 13.58
CA ALA A 48 6.46 9.64 13.94
C ALA A 48 6.22 10.84 13.02
N ALA A 49 6.00 10.59 11.73
CA ALA A 49 5.46 11.58 10.82
C ALA A 49 3.94 11.50 10.92
N ALA A 50 3.31 12.53 11.48
CA ALA A 50 1.86 12.63 11.59
C ALA A 50 1.22 12.43 10.20
N SER A 51 0.43 11.37 10.09
CA SER A 51 -0.21 10.92 8.86
C SER A 51 -1.40 11.80 8.52
N HIS A 52 -1.11 12.97 7.98
CA HIS A 52 -2.13 13.82 7.38
C HIS A 52 -2.25 13.42 5.92
N LEU A 53 -3.28 12.63 5.60
CA LEU A 53 -3.80 12.61 4.22
C LEU A 53 -4.08 14.07 3.85
N PRO A 54 -3.41 14.66 2.83
CA PRO A 54 -3.68 16.03 2.45
C PRO A 54 -5.17 16.17 2.12
N LYS A 55 -5.84 17.03 2.89
CA LYS A 55 -7.27 17.24 2.91
C LYS A 55 -7.67 18.05 1.68
N GLY A 56 -7.61 17.43 0.51
CA GLY A 56 -7.95 18.11 -0.74
C GLY A 56 -7.28 17.50 -1.95
N THR A 57 -7.89 16.47 -2.53
CA THR A 57 -7.91 16.18 -3.98
C THR A 57 -8.56 14.81 -4.17
N ARG A 58 -9.88 14.80 -4.29
CA ARG A 58 -10.65 13.58 -4.60
C ARG A 58 -10.19 12.95 -5.93
N ASP A 59 -9.62 13.76 -6.83
CA ASP A 59 -9.09 13.37 -8.14
C ASP A 59 -7.76 12.60 -8.13
N LYS A 60 -6.89 12.80 -7.13
CA LYS A 60 -5.52 12.25 -7.17
C LYS A 60 -5.42 10.79 -6.71
N TYR A 61 -6.52 10.19 -6.24
CA TYR A 61 -6.53 8.85 -5.65
C TYR A 61 -7.59 7.94 -6.27
N LYS A 62 -7.23 6.67 -6.50
CA LYS A 62 -8.13 5.62 -6.95
C LYS A 62 -8.41 4.65 -5.80
N SER A 63 -9.68 4.32 -5.57
CA SER A 63 -10.05 3.28 -4.60
C SER A 63 -10.06 1.92 -5.29
N VAL A 64 -9.37 0.95 -4.71
CA VAL A 64 -9.24 -0.41 -5.23
C VAL A 64 -9.51 -1.42 -4.12
N SER A 65 -10.18 -2.53 -4.45
CA SER A 65 -10.33 -3.64 -3.49
C SER A 65 -9.10 -4.53 -3.56
N ALA A 66 -8.43 -4.72 -2.43
CA ALA A 66 -7.29 -5.63 -2.31
C ALA A 66 -7.62 -6.76 -1.32
N TYR A 67 -6.98 -7.92 -1.50
CA TYR A 67 -7.15 -9.06 -0.62
C TYR A 67 -5.87 -9.31 0.14
N PHE A 68 -5.93 -9.30 1.48
CA PHE A 68 -4.77 -9.54 2.32
C PHE A 68 -4.98 -10.74 3.25
N PRO A 69 -3.92 -11.54 3.51
CA PRO A 69 -3.86 -12.43 4.65
C PRO A 69 -4.11 -11.67 5.96
N ARG A 70 -4.71 -12.34 6.94
CA ARG A 70 -4.99 -11.72 8.25
C ARG A 70 -3.69 -11.37 8.98
N SER A 71 -2.65 -12.20 8.81
CA SER A 71 -1.31 -11.97 9.34
C SER A 71 -0.70 -10.67 8.82
N ASP A 72 -0.67 -10.47 7.51
CA ASP A 72 -0.13 -9.25 6.87
C ASP A 72 -0.93 -8.00 7.28
N TRP A 73 -2.24 -8.13 7.40
CA TRP A 73 -3.10 -7.03 7.87
C TRP A 73 -2.84 -6.66 9.33
N ASN A 74 -2.61 -7.66 10.19
CA ASN A 74 -2.24 -7.43 11.58
C ASN A 74 -0.85 -6.81 11.70
N LEU A 75 0.10 -7.21 10.84
CA LEU A 75 1.43 -6.59 10.78
C LEU A 75 1.33 -5.13 10.34
N LEU A 76 0.56 -4.82 9.29
CA LEU A 76 0.28 -3.44 8.89
C LEU A 76 -0.33 -2.62 10.03
N GLU A 77 -1.19 -3.22 10.87
CA GLU A 77 -1.71 -2.54 12.05
C GLU A 77 -0.64 -2.26 13.11
N LYS A 78 0.25 -3.22 13.38
CA LYS A 78 1.36 -3.02 14.30
C LYS A 78 2.30 -1.92 13.79
N ILE A 79 2.65 -1.94 12.50
CA ILE A 79 3.48 -0.92 11.87
C ILE A 79 2.79 0.44 11.93
N SER A 80 1.47 0.49 11.67
CA SER A 80 0.65 1.71 11.77
C SER A 80 0.71 2.32 13.17
N LYS A 81 0.56 1.49 14.22
CA LYS A 81 0.69 1.94 15.63
C LYS A 81 2.10 2.42 15.96
N ASN A 82 3.13 1.72 15.48
CA ASN A 82 4.52 2.05 15.76
C ASN A 82 5.00 3.30 15.03
N THR A 83 4.51 3.57 13.81
CA THR A 83 4.97 4.69 12.98
C THR A 83 4.06 5.91 13.05
N GLY A 84 2.86 5.79 13.62
CA GLY A 84 1.82 6.82 13.55
C GLY A 84 1.20 6.98 12.15
N LYS A 85 1.57 6.14 11.18
CA LYS A 85 1.05 6.16 9.81
C LYS A 85 -0.26 5.42 9.68
N CYS A 86 -1.20 5.96 8.90
CA CYS A 86 -2.41 5.22 8.55
C CYS A 86 -2.07 4.01 7.66
N LYS A 87 -2.81 2.91 7.79
CA LYS A 87 -2.65 1.69 6.95
C LYS A 87 -2.63 2.00 5.45
N THR A 88 -3.48 2.93 5.00
CA THR A 88 -3.52 3.36 3.59
C THR A 88 -2.21 3.98 3.12
N GLU A 89 -1.53 4.74 3.98
CA GLU A 89 -0.23 5.34 3.66
C GLU A 89 0.86 4.27 3.56
N LEU A 90 0.89 3.33 4.51
CA LEU A 90 1.80 2.19 4.48
C LEU A 90 1.61 1.35 3.21
N ILE A 91 0.36 1.14 2.77
CA ILE A 91 0.11 0.41 1.52
C ILE A 91 0.61 1.20 0.30
N ARG A 92 0.52 2.53 0.30
CA ARG A 92 1.11 3.34 -0.79
C ARG A 92 2.63 3.24 -0.80
N GLN A 93 3.27 3.32 0.36
CA GLN A 93 4.72 3.15 0.47
C GLN A 93 5.14 1.75 -0.02
N ALA A 94 4.43 0.70 0.39
CA ALA A 94 4.65 -0.65 -0.08
C ALA A 94 4.54 -0.76 -1.61
N VAL A 95 3.56 -0.09 -2.22
CA VAL A 95 3.39 -0.04 -3.67
C VAL A 95 4.52 0.73 -4.33
N ASP A 96 4.92 1.91 -3.85
CA ASP A 96 6.04 2.67 -4.41
C ASP A 96 7.34 1.88 -4.37
N GLU A 97 7.65 1.24 -3.24
CA GLU A 97 8.81 0.36 -3.09
C GLU A 97 8.76 -0.83 -4.05
N TYR A 98 7.58 -1.44 -4.23
CA TYR A 98 7.40 -2.55 -5.17
C TYR A 98 7.58 -2.11 -6.63
N LEU A 99 7.19 -0.88 -6.96
CA LEU A 99 7.38 -0.26 -8.27
C LEU A 99 8.82 0.24 -8.49
N GLY A 100 9.69 0.16 -7.47
CA GLY A 100 11.06 0.67 -7.54
C GLY A 100 11.14 2.20 -7.48
N LYS A 101 10.06 2.87 -7.05
CA LYS A 101 10.04 4.30 -6.77
C LYS A 101 10.48 4.55 -5.34
N SER A 102 11.78 4.35 -5.08
CA SER A 102 12.41 4.99 -3.92
C SER A 102 12.56 6.47 -4.26
N SER A 103 11.64 7.30 -3.76
CA SER A 103 11.82 8.75 -3.75
C SER A 103 12.70 9.19 -2.60
#